data_AF-A0A5J9TUK3-F1
#
_entry.id   AF-A0A5J9TUK3-F1
#
_cell.length_a   1.000
_cell.length_b   1.000
_cell.length_c   1.000
_cell.angle_alpha   90.00
_cell.angle_beta   90.00
_cell.angle_gamma   90.00
#
_symmetry.space_group_name_H-M   'P 1'
#
loop_
_entity.id
_entity.type
_entity.pdbx_description
1 polymer ?
#
loop_
_entity_poly.entity_id
_entity_poly.type
_entity_poly.pdbx_seq_one_letter_code
_entity_poly.pdbx_strand_id
1 'polypeptide(L)'
;MEICTVQRGAAPRTPCRGSLQTLSHRNLLHARSTRKPPRHYSSCKATGDDRVDRRDVLLGLGGAAAASLATSYRGDGALAQPIQAPDLRDCHPPANLPATAPDINCCPTYGPGTEIVDFRPPSGYSPLRVRPAAHLVDREYLAKYEKAVALMKRLPDDDPRSFAQQWRVHCAYCDAAYDQVGFPNLELQIHNCWLFFPWHRFYCYFHERILGKLIGDDTFALPFWNWDAPAGMTFPSIYANRNSPLYDPRRNPLHQPPYPLDLDYNDVEPNIPRDQLIDQNLKIMYRQASIANSTKTTQQHDNITRISSLKK
;
A
#
# COMPACT_ATOMS: atom_id res chain seq x y z
N MET A 1 -48.41 11.86 -36.12
CA MET A 1 -48.82 13.19 -36.60
C MET A 1 -48.34 14.22 -35.60
N GLU A 2 -47.87 15.34 -36.15
CA GLU A 2 -47.42 16.60 -35.55
C GLU A 2 -46.07 16.68 -34.84
N ILE A 3 -45.27 17.54 -35.47
CA ILE A 3 -43.91 17.99 -35.24
C ILE A 3 -43.98 19.29 -34.44
N CYS A 4 -43.02 19.55 -33.56
CA CYS A 4 -42.64 20.91 -33.20
C CYS A 4 -41.13 21.01 -33.00
N THR A 5 -40.52 22.02 -33.63
CA THR A 5 -39.08 22.19 -33.85
C THR A 5 -38.53 23.43 -33.13
N VAL A 6 -37.29 23.32 -32.62
CA VAL A 6 -36.17 24.31 -32.55
C VAL A 6 -36.30 25.55 -31.65
N GLN A 7 -35.30 25.79 -30.78
CA GLN A 7 -34.42 26.98 -30.85
C GLN A 7 -33.17 26.92 -29.92
N ARG A 8 -32.01 27.28 -30.49
CA ARG A 8 -30.75 27.63 -29.81
C ARG A 8 -30.83 29.09 -29.31
N GLY A 9 -30.28 29.36 -28.13
CA GLY A 9 -30.12 30.70 -27.56
C GLY A 9 -28.73 30.89 -26.93
N ALA A 10 -28.18 32.09 -27.09
CA ALA A 10 -26.78 32.47 -26.93
C ALA A 10 -26.34 32.79 -25.48
N ALA A 11 -25.01 32.89 -25.29
CA ALA A 11 -24.29 33.19 -24.06
C ALA A 11 -24.48 34.63 -23.51
N PRO A 12 -24.08 34.88 -22.24
CA PRO A 12 -23.65 36.20 -21.80
C PRO A 12 -22.19 36.24 -21.32
N ARG A 13 -21.38 36.94 -22.12
CA ARG A 13 -20.43 38.02 -21.78
C ARG A 13 -19.49 37.91 -20.56
N THR A 14 -18.20 37.91 -20.91
CA THR A 14 -17.01 38.39 -20.18
C THR A 14 -17.15 39.78 -19.53
N PRO A 15 -16.21 40.17 -18.65
CA PRO A 15 -15.20 41.12 -19.11
C PRO A 15 -13.75 40.72 -18.84
N CYS A 16 -12.92 41.12 -19.80
CA CYS A 16 -11.47 40.98 -19.89
C CYS A 16 -10.71 41.87 -18.89
N ARG A 17 -9.49 41.43 -18.54
CA ARG A 17 -8.19 42.15 -18.64
C ARG A 17 -7.11 41.17 -18.15
N GLY A 18 -6.24 40.64 -19.00
CA GLY A 18 -5.03 41.29 -19.54
C GLY A 18 -3.91 41.13 -18.50
N SER A 19 -2.82 40.38 -18.72
CA SER A 19 -1.79 40.67 -19.71
C SER A 19 -0.81 39.49 -19.84
N LEU A 20 -0.50 39.09 -21.08
CA LEU A 20 0.67 38.29 -21.47
C LEU A 20 1.93 39.14 -21.36
N GLN A 21 3.00 38.63 -20.73
CA GLN A 21 4.38 38.92 -21.16
C GLN A 21 5.32 37.72 -20.90
N THR A 22 5.81 37.15 -21.99
CA THR A 22 6.98 36.28 -22.12
C THR A 22 8.28 37.07 -21.93
N LEU A 23 9.28 36.56 -21.20
CA LEU A 23 10.72 36.94 -21.31
C LEU A 23 11.56 35.79 -20.72
N SER A 24 12.31 35.03 -21.53
CA SER A 24 13.70 35.24 -21.99
C SER A 24 14.79 34.89 -20.95
N HIS A 25 15.63 33.91 -21.29
CA HIS A 25 16.89 33.58 -20.62
C HIS A 25 17.96 34.68 -20.79
N ARG A 26 18.67 35.04 -19.72
CA ARG A 26 20.16 35.05 -19.64
C ARG A 26 20.67 35.47 -18.24
N ASN A 27 21.82 34.89 -17.90
CA ASN A 27 22.62 34.98 -16.66
C ASN A 27 22.95 36.40 -16.17
N LEU A 28 23.05 36.59 -14.84
CA LEU A 28 24.33 36.85 -14.12
C LEU A 28 24.11 37.16 -12.62
N LEU A 29 25.09 36.70 -11.85
CA LEU A 29 25.30 36.76 -10.41
C LEU A 29 25.07 38.14 -9.77
N HIS A 30 24.43 38.18 -8.60
CA HIS A 30 24.92 38.97 -7.46
C HIS A 30 24.32 38.46 -6.14
N ALA A 31 25.21 38.03 -5.24
CA ALA A 31 24.90 37.60 -3.89
C ALA A 31 24.51 38.81 -3.02
N ARG A 32 23.45 38.67 -2.23
CA ARG A 32 23.29 39.46 -0.99
C ARG A 32 22.71 38.58 0.10
N SER A 33 23.56 38.36 1.09
CA SER A 33 23.33 37.62 2.33
C SER A 33 22.28 38.30 3.18
N THR A 34 21.21 37.59 3.54
CA THR A 34 20.34 37.93 4.66
C THR A 34 20.30 36.73 5.62
N ARG A 35 20.78 36.97 6.84
CA ARG A 35 20.92 35.98 7.92
C ARG A 35 19.52 35.53 8.38
N LYS A 36 19.23 34.22 8.30
CA LYS A 36 18.05 33.62 8.96
C LYS A 36 18.37 33.38 10.46
N PRO A 37 17.40 33.54 11.38
CA PRO A 37 17.60 33.27 12.80
C PRO A 37 17.84 31.76 13.04
N PRO A 38 18.55 31.37 14.12
CA PRO A 38 18.94 29.98 14.33
C PRO A 38 17.71 29.12 14.67
N ARG A 39 17.59 27.99 13.97
CA ARG A 39 16.66 26.92 14.34
C ARG A 39 17.14 26.29 15.65
N HIS A 40 16.30 26.29 16.67
CA HIS A 40 16.53 25.48 17.87
C HIS A 40 16.51 24.00 17.47
N TYR A 41 17.69 23.38 17.46
CA TYR A 41 17.85 21.94 17.38
C TYR A 41 17.84 21.42 18.82
N SER A 42 16.75 20.79 19.24
CA SER A 42 16.71 20.04 20.49
C SER A 42 17.44 18.72 20.29
N SER A 43 18.74 18.71 20.59
CA SER A 43 19.53 17.50 20.69
C SER A 43 19.36 16.93 22.10
N CYS A 44 18.63 15.82 22.23
CA CYS A 44 18.57 15.07 23.48
C CYS A 44 19.93 14.38 23.69
N LYS A 45 20.79 15.01 24.50
CA LYS A 45 22.04 14.41 24.95
C LYS A 45 21.73 13.60 26.21
N ALA A 46 21.73 12.27 26.11
CA ALA A 46 21.65 11.41 27.28
C ALA A 46 22.91 11.64 28.14
N THR A 47 22.73 12.21 29.33
CA THR A 47 23.74 12.22 30.38
C THR A 47 23.46 11.02 31.27
N GLY A 48 24.18 9.94 31.04
CA GLY A 48 24.10 8.71 31.82
C GLY A 48 25.26 7.80 31.43
N ASP A 49 26.18 7.61 32.37
CA ASP A 49 27.42 6.85 32.21
C ASP A 49 27.18 5.35 32.42
N ASP A 50 26.29 4.75 31.61
CA ASP A 50 26.15 3.30 31.54
C ASP A 50 25.82 2.90 30.10
N ARG A 51 26.84 2.43 29.39
CA ARG A 51 26.77 1.95 28.03
C ARG A 51 26.07 0.59 28.00
N VAL A 52 24.79 0.56 27.65
CA VAL A 52 24.23 -0.60 26.98
C VAL A 52 24.40 -0.40 25.48
N ASP A 53 25.34 -1.14 24.87
CA ASP A 53 25.56 -1.10 23.42
C ASP A 53 24.30 -1.61 22.71
N ARG A 54 23.84 -0.90 21.67
CA ARG A 54 22.68 -1.32 20.87
C ARG A 54 22.86 -2.71 20.24
N ARG A 55 24.10 -3.21 20.17
CA ARG A 55 24.43 -4.56 19.70
C ARG A 55 24.09 -5.65 20.72
N ASP A 56 24.06 -5.34 22.01
CA ASP A 56 23.80 -6.33 23.07
C ASP A 56 22.30 -6.64 23.23
N VAL A 57 21.42 -5.78 22.71
CA VAL A 57 19.96 -6.03 22.66
C VAL A 57 19.59 -7.11 21.62
N LEU A 58 20.43 -7.32 20.61
CA LEU A 58 20.16 -8.27 19.51
C LEU A 58 20.71 -9.68 19.75
N LEU A 59 21.55 -9.89 20.77
CA LEU A 59 22.12 -11.21 21.11
C LEU A 59 21.30 -11.98 22.16
N GLY A 60 20.27 -11.35 22.75
CA GLY A 60 19.35 -11.99 23.70
C GLY A 60 18.02 -12.50 23.12
N LEU A 61 17.75 -12.28 21.83
CA LEU A 61 16.43 -12.58 21.21
C LEU A 61 16.30 -14.02 20.67
N GLY A 62 17.16 -14.93 21.11
CA GLY A 62 17.23 -16.31 20.62
C GLY A 62 16.31 -17.34 21.28
N GLY A 63 15.52 -17.02 22.31
CA GLY A 63 14.72 -18.10 22.93
C GLY A 63 13.70 -17.84 24.03
N ALA A 64 13.51 -16.63 24.57
CA ALA A 64 12.59 -16.48 25.71
C ALA A 64 12.01 -15.06 25.93
N ALA A 65 11.45 -14.43 24.90
CA ALA A 65 10.85 -13.08 25.03
C ALA A 65 9.41 -12.97 24.47
N ALA A 66 8.61 -14.02 24.57
CA ALA A 66 7.16 -13.93 24.34
C ALA A 66 6.32 -13.92 25.63
N ALA A 67 6.92 -14.19 26.80
CA ALA A 67 6.20 -14.28 28.09
C ALA A 67 6.48 -13.11 29.05
N SER A 68 7.33 -12.14 28.67
CA SER A 68 7.77 -11.07 29.58
C SER A 68 7.08 -9.72 29.37
N LEU A 69 6.14 -9.61 28.43
CA LEU A 69 5.40 -8.35 28.22
C LEU A 69 4.26 -8.13 29.23
N ALA A 70 3.98 -9.09 30.13
CA ALA A 70 2.83 -9.06 31.02
C ALA A 70 3.13 -8.63 32.47
N THR A 71 4.37 -8.36 32.85
CA THR A 71 4.69 -7.93 34.23
C THR A 71 5.85 -6.94 34.24
N SER A 72 5.56 -5.66 34.46
CA SER A 72 6.33 -4.72 35.32
C SER A 72 5.79 -3.28 35.21
N TYR A 73 4.69 -2.98 35.91
CA TYR A 73 4.43 -1.61 36.39
C TYR A 73 5.32 -1.36 37.60
N ARG A 74 6.60 -1.01 37.36
CA ARG A 74 7.55 -0.31 38.25
C ARG A 74 8.97 -0.63 37.79
N GLY A 75 9.63 0.34 37.17
CA GLY A 75 11.05 0.25 36.86
C GLY A 75 11.41 1.09 35.65
N ASP A 76 12.39 1.97 35.84
CA ASP A 76 12.93 2.97 34.92
C ASP A 76 13.70 2.32 33.75
N GLY A 77 12.99 1.51 32.96
CA GLY A 77 13.48 0.94 31.70
C GLY A 77 12.81 1.62 30.52
N ALA A 78 13.49 1.68 29.37
CA ALA A 78 12.88 2.15 28.12
C ALA A 78 11.73 1.20 27.74
N LEU A 79 10.51 1.51 28.21
CA LEU A 79 9.30 0.77 27.88
C LEU A 79 9.00 1.03 26.40
N ALA A 80 9.21 0.02 25.57
CA ALA A 80 8.69 0.05 24.22
C ALA A 80 7.16 0.11 24.31
N GLN A 81 6.56 1.10 23.66
CA GLN A 81 5.11 1.24 23.53
C GLN A 81 4.72 1.01 22.06
N PRO A 82 4.75 -0.24 21.58
CA PRO A 82 4.36 -0.53 20.21
C PRO A 82 2.87 -0.27 20.00
N ILE A 83 2.50 0.06 18.77
CA ILE A 83 1.10 0.14 18.34
C ILE A 83 0.42 -1.21 18.63
N GLN A 84 -0.65 -1.17 19.41
CA GLN A 84 -1.45 -2.35 19.75
C GLN A 84 -2.53 -2.58 18.70
N ALA A 85 -3.07 -3.79 18.64
CA ALA A 85 -4.33 -4.03 17.95
C ALA A 85 -5.42 -3.14 18.59
N PRO A 86 -6.32 -2.54 17.79
CA PRO A 86 -7.39 -1.70 18.32
C PRO A 86 -8.42 -2.54 19.08
N ASP A 87 -9.24 -1.87 19.90
CA ASP A 87 -10.46 -2.50 20.42
C ASP A 87 -11.47 -2.62 19.27
N LEU A 88 -11.71 -3.84 18.81
CA LEU A 88 -12.61 -4.10 17.69
C LEU A 88 -14.07 -3.72 17.98
N ARG A 89 -14.43 -3.48 19.24
CA ARG A 89 -15.75 -2.99 19.65
C ARG A 89 -15.87 -1.48 19.56
N ASP A 90 -14.76 -0.77 19.58
CA ASP A 90 -14.68 0.68 19.49
C ASP A 90 -14.30 1.08 18.06
N CYS A 91 -15.25 0.83 17.16
CA CYS A 91 -15.14 1.22 15.77
C CYS A 91 -16.07 2.39 15.47
N HIS A 92 -15.54 3.40 14.81
CA HIS A 92 -16.24 4.62 14.45
C HIS A 92 -16.30 4.81 12.93
N PRO A 93 -17.21 5.68 12.43
CA PRO A 93 -17.22 6.05 11.02
C PRO A 93 -15.83 6.55 10.57
N PRO A 94 -15.39 6.22 9.34
CA PRO A 94 -14.08 6.61 8.85
C PRO A 94 -13.97 8.13 8.74
N ALA A 95 -12.87 8.70 9.25
CA ALA A 95 -12.64 10.16 9.27
C ALA A 95 -11.88 10.65 8.02
N ASN A 96 -11.15 9.77 7.34
CA ASN A 96 -10.25 10.13 6.25
C ASN A 96 -10.83 9.88 4.85
N LEU A 97 -12.14 10.09 4.66
CA LEU A 97 -12.81 9.97 3.36
C LEU A 97 -12.92 11.32 2.62
N PRO A 98 -12.90 11.33 1.27
CA PRO A 98 -13.25 12.51 0.50
C PRO A 98 -14.67 13.00 0.84
N ALA A 99 -14.89 14.32 0.85
CA ALA A 99 -16.19 14.90 1.18
C ALA A 99 -17.34 14.48 0.24
N THR A 100 -17.02 13.92 -0.93
CA THR A 100 -17.96 13.40 -1.93
C THR A 100 -18.24 11.90 -1.78
N ALA A 101 -17.58 11.22 -0.84
CA ALA A 101 -17.80 9.81 -0.59
C ALA A 101 -19.22 9.58 -0.06
N PRO A 102 -19.91 8.51 -0.48
CA PRO A 102 -21.17 8.12 0.14
C PRO A 102 -20.95 7.76 1.61
N ASP A 103 -22.03 7.71 2.39
CA ASP A 103 -21.97 7.17 3.75
C ASP A 103 -21.51 5.71 3.71
N ILE A 104 -20.29 5.46 4.18
CA ILE A 104 -19.66 4.14 4.20
C ILE A 104 -19.45 3.72 5.64
N ASN A 105 -19.99 2.55 6.00
CA ASN A 105 -19.67 1.90 7.27
C ASN A 105 -18.51 0.91 7.08
N CYS A 106 -17.38 1.24 7.69
CA CYS A 106 -16.16 0.42 7.65
C CYS A 106 -16.04 -0.56 8.80
N CYS A 107 -16.94 -0.52 9.78
CA CYS A 107 -16.85 -1.35 10.96
C CYS A 107 -17.19 -2.81 10.65
N PRO A 108 -16.24 -3.74 10.84
CA PRO A 108 -16.54 -5.15 10.67
C PRO A 108 -17.54 -5.61 11.74
N THR A 109 -18.45 -6.50 11.35
CA THR A 109 -19.34 -7.19 12.29
C THR A 109 -18.69 -8.44 12.86
N TYR A 110 -18.89 -8.69 14.15
CA TYR A 110 -18.41 -9.88 14.84
C TYR A 110 -19.57 -10.58 15.53
N GLY A 111 -19.54 -11.92 15.57
CA GLY A 111 -20.54 -12.70 16.29
C GLY A 111 -20.43 -12.49 17.81
N PRO A 112 -21.54 -12.59 18.56
CA PRO A 112 -21.49 -12.59 20.02
C PRO A 112 -20.51 -13.64 20.55
N GLY A 113 -19.66 -13.27 21.51
CA GLY A 113 -18.66 -14.18 22.08
C GLY A 113 -17.45 -14.45 21.17
N THR A 114 -17.22 -13.62 20.15
CA THR A 114 -15.95 -13.68 19.37
C THR A 114 -14.78 -13.36 20.30
N GLU A 115 -13.90 -14.33 20.50
CA GLU A 115 -12.69 -14.18 21.29
C GLU A 115 -11.49 -13.88 20.40
N ILE A 116 -10.62 -12.97 20.86
CA ILE A 116 -9.32 -12.74 20.24
C ILE A 116 -8.39 -13.86 20.71
N VAL A 117 -7.85 -14.62 19.76
CA VAL A 117 -6.95 -15.73 20.02
C VAL A 117 -5.56 -15.45 19.47
N ASP A 118 -4.53 -15.93 20.18
CA ASP A 118 -3.16 -15.81 19.74
C ASP A 118 -2.93 -16.56 18.42
N PHE A 119 -2.24 -15.90 17.49
CA PHE A 119 -1.86 -16.50 16.24
C PHE A 119 -0.95 -17.72 16.47
N ARG A 120 -1.29 -18.83 15.81
CA ARG A 120 -0.45 -20.02 15.73
C ARG A 120 0.02 -20.22 14.29
N PRO A 121 1.34 -20.35 14.04
CA PRO A 121 1.84 -20.69 12.72
C PRO A 121 1.20 -21.99 12.19
N PRO A 122 1.01 -22.11 10.87
CA PRO A 122 0.57 -23.37 10.28
C PRO A 122 1.58 -24.48 10.60
N SER A 123 1.11 -25.73 10.70
CA SER A 123 2.00 -26.88 10.94
C SER A 123 3.07 -26.97 9.85
N GLY A 124 4.25 -27.52 10.18
CA GLY A 124 5.30 -27.79 9.19
C GLY A 124 4.90 -28.78 8.09
N TYR A 125 3.80 -29.53 8.28
CA TYR A 125 3.24 -30.44 7.28
C TYR A 125 2.20 -29.77 6.36
N SER A 126 1.89 -28.49 6.58
CA SER A 126 0.95 -27.77 5.74
C SER A 126 1.54 -27.58 4.34
N PRO A 127 0.73 -27.68 3.27
CA PRO A 127 1.24 -27.47 1.92
C PRO A 127 1.77 -26.05 1.73
N LEU A 128 2.91 -25.93 1.04
CA LEU A 128 3.43 -24.63 0.61
C LEU A 128 2.53 -24.06 -0.48
N ARG A 129 1.98 -22.87 -0.23
CA ARG A 129 1.16 -22.13 -1.20
C ARG A 129 2.08 -21.29 -2.09
N VAL A 130 2.14 -21.63 -3.39
CA VAL A 130 2.94 -20.90 -4.38
C VAL A 130 2.02 -20.01 -5.20
N ARG A 131 2.15 -18.69 -5.02
CA ARG A 131 1.34 -17.69 -5.72
C ARG A 131 1.77 -17.59 -7.19
N PRO A 132 0.89 -17.87 -8.17
CA PRO A 132 1.23 -17.73 -9.58
C PRO A 132 1.13 -16.27 -10.04
N ALA A 133 1.88 -15.91 -11.10
CA ALA A 133 1.70 -14.64 -11.76
C ALA A 133 0.35 -14.60 -12.49
N ALA A 134 -0.46 -13.57 -12.24
CA ALA A 134 -1.84 -13.49 -12.72
C ALA A 134 -1.99 -13.56 -14.25
N HIS A 135 -0.97 -13.15 -15.01
CA HIS A 135 -0.98 -13.20 -16.48
C HIS A 135 -0.60 -14.58 -17.06
N LEU A 136 -0.16 -15.52 -16.21
CA LEU A 136 0.29 -16.86 -16.61
C LEU A 136 -0.62 -17.98 -16.09
N VAL A 137 -1.70 -17.65 -15.37
CA VAL A 137 -2.61 -18.67 -14.84
C VAL A 137 -3.38 -19.34 -15.96
N ASP A 138 -3.59 -20.65 -15.83
CA ASP A 138 -4.39 -21.41 -16.78
C ASP A 138 -5.90 -21.33 -16.48
N ARG A 139 -6.69 -22.00 -17.32
CA ARG A 139 -8.14 -22.05 -17.21
C ARG A 139 -8.61 -22.77 -15.95
N GLU A 140 -7.89 -23.79 -15.48
CA GLU A 140 -8.28 -24.56 -14.31
C GLU A 140 -8.10 -23.73 -13.03
N TYR A 141 -6.95 -23.07 -12.91
CA TYR A 141 -6.68 -22.12 -11.84
C TYR A 141 -7.70 -20.98 -11.85
N LEU A 142 -7.97 -20.39 -13.02
CA LEU A 142 -8.94 -19.30 -13.14
C LEU A 142 -10.34 -19.74 -12.67
N ALA A 143 -10.82 -20.90 -13.13
CA ALA A 143 -12.11 -21.44 -12.70
C ALA A 143 -12.17 -21.67 -11.17
N LYS A 144 -11.07 -22.15 -10.58
CA LYS A 144 -10.94 -22.32 -9.13
C LYS A 144 -11.01 -20.99 -8.38
N TYR A 145 -10.28 -19.99 -8.86
CA TYR A 145 -10.26 -18.66 -8.24
C TYR A 145 -11.61 -17.94 -8.37
N GLU A 146 -12.22 -17.99 -9.56
CA GLU A 146 -13.57 -17.47 -9.80
C GLU A 146 -14.59 -18.12 -8.86
N LYS A 147 -14.54 -19.46 -8.71
CA LYS A 147 -15.40 -20.18 -7.76
C LYS A 147 -15.20 -19.69 -6.33
N ALA A 148 -13.96 -19.52 -5.87
CA ALA A 148 -13.68 -19.07 -4.51
C ALA A 148 -14.24 -17.67 -4.24
N VAL A 149 -14.02 -16.71 -5.15
CA VAL A 149 -14.54 -15.34 -5.03
C VAL A 149 -16.06 -15.31 -5.16
N ALA A 150 -16.65 -16.10 -6.06
CA ALA A 150 -18.11 -16.22 -6.17
C ALA A 150 -18.75 -16.74 -4.89
N LEU A 151 -18.14 -17.73 -4.23
CA LEU A 151 -18.62 -18.24 -2.94
C LEU A 151 -18.47 -17.19 -1.83
N MET A 152 -17.33 -16.50 -1.77
CA MET A 152 -17.10 -15.41 -0.81
C MET A 152 -18.12 -14.27 -0.95
N LYS A 153 -18.49 -13.92 -2.19
CA LYS A 153 -19.51 -12.90 -2.49
C LYS A 153 -20.95 -13.35 -2.20
N ARG A 154 -21.20 -14.65 -2.06
CA ARG A 154 -22.52 -15.21 -1.71
C ARG A 154 -22.73 -15.36 -0.20
N LEU A 155 -21.67 -15.23 0.59
CA LEU A 155 -21.80 -15.25 2.04
C LEU A 155 -22.64 -14.04 2.50
N PRO A 156 -23.40 -14.18 3.60
CA PRO A 156 -24.05 -13.05 4.25
C PRO A 156 -23.05 -11.93 4.55
N ASP A 157 -23.48 -10.67 4.43
CA ASP A 157 -22.61 -9.51 4.64
C ASP A 157 -22.02 -9.41 6.06
N ASP A 158 -22.62 -10.10 7.03
CA ASP A 158 -22.17 -10.18 8.42
C ASP A 158 -21.27 -11.39 8.73
N ASP A 159 -21.15 -12.36 7.81
CA ASP A 159 -20.17 -13.44 7.93
C ASP A 159 -18.76 -12.85 7.86
N PRO A 160 -17.87 -13.06 8.85
CA PRO A 160 -16.54 -12.43 8.89
C PRO A 160 -15.64 -12.78 7.69
N ARG A 161 -16.00 -13.79 6.90
CA ARG A 161 -15.31 -14.23 5.69
C ARG A 161 -15.87 -13.61 4.42
N SER A 162 -17.03 -12.95 4.48
CA SER A 162 -17.75 -12.41 3.34
C SER A 162 -16.93 -11.37 2.59
N PHE A 163 -17.26 -11.18 1.31
CA PHE A 163 -16.60 -10.14 0.52
C PHE A 163 -16.76 -8.76 1.16
N ALA A 164 -17.91 -8.50 1.79
CA ALA A 164 -18.18 -7.26 2.51
C ALA A 164 -17.24 -7.06 3.71
N GLN A 165 -17.10 -8.08 4.55
CA GLN A 165 -16.24 -8.03 5.72
C GLN A 165 -14.76 -7.90 5.36
N GLN A 166 -14.31 -8.56 4.28
CA GLN A 166 -12.92 -8.47 3.84
C GLN A 166 -12.54 -7.02 3.46
N TRP A 167 -13.36 -6.31 2.68
CA TRP A 167 -13.02 -4.91 2.34
C TRP A 167 -13.18 -3.96 3.54
N ARG A 168 -14.12 -4.22 4.46
CA ARG A 168 -14.28 -3.44 5.71
C ARG A 168 -13.03 -3.49 6.58
N VAL A 169 -12.36 -4.64 6.66
CA VAL A 169 -11.06 -4.75 7.37
C VAL A 169 -10.05 -3.76 6.82
N HIS A 170 -9.91 -3.65 5.49
CA HIS A 170 -9.00 -2.65 4.93
C HIS A 170 -9.46 -1.23 5.26
N CYS A 171 -10.73 -0.89 5.02
CA CYS A 171 -11.20 0.46 5.32
C CYS A 171 -10.97 0.83 6.79
N ALA A 172 -11.31 -0.05 7.74
CA ALA A 172 -11.25 0.29 9.15
C ALA A 172 -9.84 0.63 9.65
N TYR A 173 -8.83 -0.11 9.21
CA TYR A 173 -7.43 0.09 9.61
C TYR A 173 -6.72 1.21 8.82
N CYS A 174 -7.31 1.68 7.73
CA CYS A 174 -6.66 2.60 6.79
C CYS A 174 -7.32 3.97 6.73
N ASP A 175 -8.59 4.07 7.09
CA ASP A 175 -9.41 5.28 6.99
C ASP A 175 -9.85 5.79 8.38
N ALA A 176 -9.07 5.47 9.42
CA ALA A 176 -9.24 5.94 10.80
C ALA A 176 -10.59 5.57 11.44
N ALA A 177 -11.01 4.32 11.27
CA ALA A 177 -12.17 3.80 12.00
C ALA A 177 -11.83 3.28 13.41
N TYR A 178 -10.54 3.28 13.78
CA TYR A 178 -10.04 2.86 15.09
C TYR A 178 -9.06 3.89 15.66
N ASP A 179 -9.07 4.03 16.98
CA ASP A 179 -8.06 4.74 17.74
C ASP A 179 -6.99 3.81 18.32
N GLN A 180 -5.85 4.38 18.69
CA GLN A 180 -4.77 3.67 19.37
C GLN A 180 -5.13 3.42 20.84
N VAL A 181 -5.02 2.17 21.28
CA VAL A 181 -5.28 1.78 22.67
C VAL A 181 -4.40 2.59 23.64
N GLY A 182 -5.04 3.27 24.59
CA GLY A 182 -4.37 4.15 25.56
C GLY A 182 -4.13 5.59 25.07
N PHE A 183 -4.49 5.90 23.81
CA PHE A 183 -4.37 7.22 23.20
C PHE A 183 -5.67 7.57 22.46
N PRO A 184 -6.76 7.89 23.19
CA PRO A 184 -8.02 8.26 22.56
C PRO A 184 -7.87 9.49 21.67
N ASN A 185 -8.57 9.53 20.54
CA ASN A 185 -8.45 10.51 19.46
C ASN A 185 -7.11 10.52 18.72
N LEU A 186 -6.28 9.49 18.91
CA LEU A 186 -5.12 9.24 18.06
C LEU A 186 -5.41 8.05 17.16
N GLU A 187 -5.78 8.37 15.92
CA GLU A 187 -6.19 7.39 14.93
C GLU A 187 -5.10 6.33 14.67
N LEU A 188 -5.53 5.09 14.49
CA LEU A 188 -4.70 4.02 13.98
C LEU A 188 -4.54 4.17 12.47
N GLN A 189 -3.29 4.15 12.01
CA GLN A 189 -2.96 4.18 10.58
C GLN A 189 -1.85 3.18 10.26
N ILE A 190 -2.16 2.25 9.35
CA ILE A 190 -1.22 1.22 8.92
C ILE A 190 -0.40 1.63 7.68
N HIS A 191 -0.86 2.66 6.96
CA HIS A 191 -0.14 3.25 5.83
C HIS A 191 0.92 4.26 6.27
N ASN A 192 1.82 4.62 5.34
CA ASN A 192 2.85 5.64 5.52
C ASN A 192 3.78 5.41 6.72
N CYS A 193 3.86 4.17 7.20
CA CYS A 193 4.75 3.76 8.28
C CYS A 193 5.23 2.32 8.07
N TRP A 194 6.09 1.85 8.98
CA TRP A 194 6.66 0.50 8.94
C TRP A 194 5.64 -0.65 9.09
N LEU A 195 4.39 -0.36 9.48
CA LEU A 195 3.34 -1.37 9.64
C LEU A 195 2.76 -1.81 8.28
N PHE A 196 3.00 -1.03 7.23
CA PHE A 196 2.47 -1.27 5.89
C PHE A 196 2.69 -2.71 5.43
N PHE A 197 3.94 -3.17 5.37
CA PHE A 197 4.26 -4.52 4.91
C PHE A 197 3.74 -5.65 5.81
N PRO A 198 4.00 -5.66 7.14
CA PRO A 198 3.53 -6.75 7.99
C PRO A 198 2.00 -6.83 8.07
N TRP A 199 1.30 -5.69 8.13
CA TRP A 199 -0.16 -5.66 8.18
C TRP A 199 -0.76 -6.25 6.90
N HIS A 200 -0.33 -5.77 5.72
CA HIS A 200 -0.83 -6.28 4.44
C HIS A 200 -0.46 -7.76 4.21
N ARG A 201 0.67 -8.22 4.73
CA ARG A 201 1.04 -9.65 4.70
C ARG A 201 0.02 -10.49 5.46
N PHE A 202 -0.37 -10.08 6.67
CA PHE A 202 -1.39 -10.79 7.46
C PHE A 202 -2.78 -10.69 6.85
N TYR A 203 -3.16 -9.53 6.30
CA TYR A 203 -4.42 -9.35 5.59
C TYR A 203 -4.54 -10.34 4.41
N CYS A 204 -3.52 -10.39 3.54
CA CYS A 204 -3.47 -11.35 2.44
C CYS A 204 -3.37 -12.81 2.91
N TYR A 205 -2.66 -13.08 4.03
CA TYR A 205 -2.54 -14.44 4.59
C TYR A 205 -3.91 -15.02 4.96
N PHE A 206 -4.73 -14.27 5.71
CA PHE A 206 -6.05 -14.76 6.09
C PHE A 206 -7.00 -14.78 4.90
N HIS A 207 -6.97 -13.77 4.03
CA HIS A 207 -7.80 -13.72 2.82
C HIS A 207 -7.59 -14.95 1.91
N GLU A 208 -6.33 -15.31 1.65
CA GLU A 208 -5.96 -16.49 0.85
C GLU A 208 -6.46 -17.80 1.47
N ARG A 209 -6.39 -17.92 2.80
CA ARG A 209 -6.84 -19.11 3.52
C ARG A 209 -8.36 -19.21 3.54
N ILE A 210 -9.06 -18.09 3.69
CA ILE A 210 -10.53 -18.03 3.60
C ILE A 210 -10.99 -18.52 2.22
N LEU A 211 -10.42 -17.98 1.14
CA LEU A 211 -10.76 -18.41 -0.22
C LEU A 211 -10.54 -19.91 -0.42
N GLY A 212 -9.38 -20.43 -0.01
CA GLY A 212 -9.09 -21.87 -0.08
C GLY A 212 -10.10 -22.72 0.70
N LYS A 213 -10.46 -22.31 1.93
CA LYS A 213 -11.45 -23.02 2.74
C LYS A 213 -12.84 -23.03 2.12
N LEU A 214 -13.25 -21.94 1.45
CA LEU A 214 -14.56 -21.88 0.79
C LEU A 214 -14.70 -22.87 -0.36
N ILE A 215 -13.61 -23.26 -1.00
CA ILE A 215 -13.59 -24.25 -2.09
C ILE A 215 -13.09 -25.63 -1.66
N GLY A 216 -12.74 -25.82 -0.38
CA GLY A 216 -12.17 -27.07 0.14
C GLY A 216 -10.75 -27.37 -0.37
N ASP A 217 -9.97 -26.34 -0.74
CA ASP A 217 -8.61 -26.48 -1.25
C ASP A 217 -7.61 -25.77 -0.32
N ASP A 218 -6.94 -26.55 0.52
CA ASP A 218 -5.91 -26.03 1.44
C ASP A 218 -4.58 -25.68 0.75
N THR A 219 -4.43 -25.99 -0.54
CA THR A 219 -3.28 -25.63 -1.39
C THR A 219 -3.50 -24.34 -2.18
N PHE A 220 -4.72 -23.80 -2.21
CA PHE A 220 -5.06 -22.58 -2.94
C PHE A 220 -4.11 -21.43 -2.57
N ALA A 221 -3.53 -20.79 -3.58
CA ALA A 221 -2.68 -19.62 -3.44
C ALA A 221 -3.24 -18.48 -4.29
N LEU A 222 -3.28 -17.25 -3.76
CA LEU A 222 -3.70 -16.06 -4.50
C LEU A 222 -2.76 -15.81 -5.68
N PRO A 223 -3.24 -15.29 -6.82
CA PRO A 223 -2.34 -14.85 -7.86
C PRO A 223 -1.74 -13.49 -7.46
N PHE A 224 -0.57 -13.15 -7.98
CA PHE A 224 -0.02 -11.80 -7.84
C PHE A 224 0.06 -11.10 -9.19
N TRP A 225 -0.17 -9.80 -9.20
CA TRP A 225 0.07 -8.99 -10.39
C TRP A 225 1.58 -8.77 -10.52
N ASN A 226 2.18 -9.42 -11.51
CA ASN A 226 3.62 -9.37 -11.78
C ASN A 226 4.01 -8.13 -12.61
N TRP A 227 3.75 -6.93 -12.08
CA TRP A 227 4.02 -5.65 -12.76
C TRP A 227 5.50 -5.27 -12.81
N ASP A 228 6.37 -6.00 -12.12
CA ASP A 228 7.82 -5.86 -12.19
C ASP A 228 8.45 -6.63 -13.38
N ALA A 229 7.68 -7.45 -14.09
CA ALA A 229 8.08 -8.09 -15.34
C ALA A 229 7.29 -7.52 -16.54
N PRO A 230 7.93 -7.26 -17.71
CA PRO A 230 7.25 -6.66 -18.87
C PRO A 230 5.98 -7.39 -19.31
N ALA A 231 5.97 -8.72 -19.28
CA ALA A 231 4.81 -9.54 -19.66
C ALA A 231 3.62 -9.39 -18.70
N GLY A 232 3.86 -8.99 -17.45
CA GLY A 232 2.83 -8.80 -16.43
C GLY A 232 2.48 -7.35 -16.14
N MET A 233 3.06 -6.37 -16.84
CA MET A 233 2.78 -4.94 -16.65
C MET A 233 1.39 -4.51 -17.13
N THR A 234 0.77 -5.25 -18.05
CA THR A 234 -0.62 -5.01 -18.42
C THR A 234 -1.56 -5.48 -17.31
N PHE A 235 -2.67 -4.78 -17.10
CA PHE A 235 -3.72 -5.22 -16.19
C PHE A 235 -4.09 -6.70 -16.47
N PRO A 236 -4.12 -7.60 -15.49
CA PRO A 236 -4.33 -9.02 -15.78
C PRO A 236 -5.73 -9.26 -16.37
N SER A 237 -5.78 -9.92 -17.53
CA SER A 237 -7.03 -10.14 -18.28
C SER A 237 -8.09 -10.94 -17.52
N ILE A 238 -7.67 -11.76 -16.54
CA ILE A 238 -8.57 -12.50 -15.64
C ILE A 238 -9.53 -11.59 -14.88
N TYR A 239 -9.18 -10.32 -14.67
CA TYR A 239 -10.01 -9.34 -14.00
C TYR A 239 -10.87 -8.51 -14.96
N ALA A 240 -10.62 -8.56 -16.28
CA ALA A 240 -11.27 -7.70 -17.27
C ALA A 240 -12.58 -8.30 -17.84
N ASN A 241 -12.83 -9.59 -17.64
CA ASN A 241 -14.06 -10.24 -18.11
C ASN A 241 -15.28 -9.80 -17.27
N ARG A 242 -16.20 -9.04 -17.87
CA ARG A 242 -17.41 -8.51 -17.21
C ARG A 242 -18.33 -9.57 -16.61
N ASN A 243 -18.28 -10.81 -17.12
CA ASN A 243 -19.09 -11.92 -16.61
C ASN A 243 -18.41 -12.67 -15.45
N SER A 244 -17.16 -12.33 -15.13
CA SER A 244 -16.40 -12.97 -14.06
C SER A 244 -16.78 -12.39 -12.69
N PRO A 245 -16.83 -13.22 -11.62
CA PRO A 245 -16.92 -12.70 -10.25
C PRO A 245 -15.71 -11.86 -9.84
N LEU A 246 -14.61 -11.89 -10.60
CA LEU A 246 -13.40 -11.09 -10.36
C LEU A 246 -13.48 -9.66 -10.94
N TYR A 247 -14.52 -9.38 -11.73
CA TYR A 247 -14.73 -8.06 -12.33
C TYR A 247 -15.18 -7.02 -11.31
N ASP A 248 -14.72 -5.78 -11.50
CA ASP A 248 -15.23 -4.59 -10.81
C ASP A 248 -15.45 -3.49 -11.86
N PRO A 249 -16.68 -2.97 -12.04
CA PRO A 249 -16.98 -1.91 -12.99
C PRO A 249 -16.40 -0.54 -12.61
N ARG A 250 -15.92 -0.36 -11.37
CA ARG A 250 -15.38 0.91 -10.85
C ARG A 250 -13.90 1.13 -11.19
N ARG A 251 -13.32 0.32 -12.07
CA ARG A 251 -11.95 0.51 -12.57
C ARG A 251 -11.93 1.53 -13.71
N ASN A 252 -10.80 2.21 -13.90
CA ASN A 252 -10.62 3.14 -15.01
C ASN A 252 -10.81 2.39 -16.35
N PRO A 253 -11.79 2.80 -17.19
CA PRO A 253 -12.04 2.14 -18.47
C PRO A 253 -10.91 2.34 -19.49
N LEU A 254 -10.08 3.38 -19.34
CA LEU A 254 -8.94 3.65 -20.22
C LEU A 254 -7.73 2.76 -19.94
N HIS A 255 -7.62 2.21 -18.71
CA HIS A 255 -6.51 1.37 -18.28
C HIS A 255 -6.83 -0.13 -18.32
N GLN A 256 -7.80 -0.51 -19.14
CA GLN A 256 -8.10 -1.92 -19.41
C GLN A 256 -7.05 -2.51 -20.37
N PRO A 257 -6.89 -3.85 -20.41
CA PRO A 257 -5.95 -4.48 -21.34
C PRO A 257 -6.29 -4.07 -22.79
N PRO A 258 -5.27 -3.80 -23.64
CA PRO A 258 -3.87 -4.10 -23.44
C PRO A 258 -3.02 -2.96 -22.83
N TYR A 259 -3.63 -1.95 -22.18
CA TYR A 259 -2.89 -0.80 -21.63
C TYR A 259 -1.85 -1.23 -20.57
N PRO A 260 -0.56 -0.86 -20.72
CA PRO A 260 0.45 -1.14 -19.71
C PRO A 260 0.26 -0.21 -18.51
N LEU A 261 0.43 -0.74 -17.30
CA LEU A 261 0.47 0.05 -16.07
C LEU A 261 1.53 1.15 -16.17
N ASP A 262 1.21 2.34 -15.65
CA ASP A 262 2.18 3.39 -15.39
C ASP A 262 2.46 3.43 -13.87
N LEU A 263 3.68 3.11 -13.46
CA LEU A 263 4.08 3.10 -12.04
C LEU A 263 4.35 4.51 -11.48
N ASP A 264 4.40 5.53 -12.32
CA ASP A 264 4.54 6.95 -11.93
C ASP A 264 3.29 7.77 -12.27
N TYR A 265 2.14 7.09 -12.39
CA TYR A 265 0.89 7.71 -12.80
C TYR A 265 0.50 8.86 -11.86
N ASN A 266 0.20 10.02 -12.46
CA ASN A 266 -0.10 11.27 -11.77
C ASN A 266 -1.43 11.88 -12.26
N ASP A 267 -2.41 11.01 -12.56
CA ASP A 267 -3.72 11.36 -13.14
C ASP A 267 -3.65 11.96 -14.57
N VAL A 268 -2.50 11.85 -15.23
CA VAL A 268 -2.29 12.26 -16.63
C VAL A 268 -1.78 11.07 -17.43
N GLU A 269 -2.40 10.81 -18.58
CA GLU A 269 -1.95 9.73 -19.46
C GLU A 269 -0.58 10.06 -20.07
N PRO A 270 0.40 9.14 -19.97
CA PRO A 270 1.72 9.35 -20.55
C PRO A 270 1.64 9.37 -22.07
N ASN A 271 2.15 10.43 -22.70
CA ASN A 271 2.27 10.54 -24.15
C ASN A 271 3.61 9.99 -24.63
N ILE A 272 3.88 8.72 -24.35
CA ILE A 272 5.13 8.02 -24.73
C ILE A 272 4.83 6.65 -25.34
N PRO A 273 5.75 6.08 -26.15
CA PRO A 273 5.61 4.72 -26.64
C PRO A 273 5.61 3.67 -25.52
N ARG A 274 4.90 2.56 -25.74
CA ARG A 274 4.78 1.42 -24.80
C ARG A 274 6.12 0.94 -24.26
N ASP A 275 7.12 0.76 -25.12
CA ASP A 275 8.43 0.24 -24.70
C ASP A 275 9.17 1.22 -23.79
N GLN A 276 8.96 2.53 -24.00
CA GLN A 276 9.50 3.56 -23.13
C GLN A 276 8.81 3.55 -21.75
N LEU A 277 7.49 3.33 -21.72
CA LEU A 277 6.75 3.18 -20.45
C LEU A 277 7.21 1.94 -19.68
N ILE A 278 7.41 0.81 -20.37
CA ILE A 278 7.95 -0.43 -19.77
C ILE A 278 9.34 -0.18 -19.18
N ASP A 279 10.24 0.48 -19.92
CA ASP A 279 11.58 0.83 -19.44
C ASP A 279 11.54 1.76 -18.22
N GLN A 280 10.63 2.75 -18.20
CA GLN A 280 10.41 3.62 -17.03
C GLN A 280 9.93 2.83 -15.81
N ASN A 281 8.97 1.92 -15.99
CA ASN A 281 8.50 1.04 -14.91
C ASN A 281 9.64 0.20 -14.32
N LEU A 282 10.46 -0.43 -15.16
CA LEU A 282 11.60 -1.23 -14.69
C LEU A 282 12.61 -0.38 -13.90
N LYS A 283 12.87 0.86 -14.33
CA LYS A 283 13.74 1.79 -13.60
C LYS A 283 13.14 2.20 -12.25
N ILE A 284 11.83 2.42 -12.18
CA ILE A 284 11.13 2.68 -10.91
C ILE A 284 11.27 1.49 -9.97
N MET A 285 11.05 0.27 -10.46
CA MET A 285 11.21 -0.95 -9.66
C MET A 285 12.62 -1.11 -9.12
N TYR A 286 13.62 -0.93 -9.99
CA TYR A 286 15.01 -0.94 -9.57
C TYR A 286 15.25 0.10 -8.47
N ARG A 287 14.78 1.33 -8.63
CA ARG A 287 14.92 2.40 -7.62
C ARG A 287 14.27 2.00 -6.29
N GLN A 288 13.03 1.53 -6.30
CA GLN A 288 12.31 1.18 -5.06
C GLN A 288 12.94 0.01 -4.33
N ALA A 289 13.41 -1.02 -5.05
CA ALA A 289 13.99 -2.22 -4.45
C ALA A 289 15.47 -2.08 -4.05
N SER A 290 16.25 -1.25 -4.75
CA SER A 290 17.70 -1.12 -4.52
C SER A 290 18.08 0.11 -3.69
N ILE A 291 17.39 1.25 -3.86
CA ILE A 291 17.80 2.52 -3.22
C ILE A 291 17.27 2.63 -1.79
N ALA A 292 16.24 1.88 -1.41
CA ALA A 292 15.80 1.73 -0.02
C ALA A 292 16.90 1.12 0.89
N ASN A 293 17.88 0.42 0.31
CA ASN A 293 19.06 -0.12 1.01
C ASN A 293 20.31 0.78 0.92
N SER A 294 20.29 1.87 0.16
CA SER A 294 21.45 2.74 -0.03
C SER A 294 21.31 4.07 0.71
N THR A 295 21.09 4.02 2.03
CA THR A 295 21.54 5.13 2.89
C THR A 295 23.01 4.89 3.22
N LYS A 296 23.86 5.33 2.28
CA LYS A 296 25.34 5.27 2.12
C LYS A 296 25.56 4.65 0.73
N THR A 297 26.04 5.37 -0.28
CA THR A 297 27.31 6.10 -0.30
C THR A 297 27.26 7.12 -1.45
N THR A 298 27.02 8.39 -1.17
CA THR A 298 27.37 9.47 -2.12
C THR A 298 28.78 9.92 -1.82
N GLN A 299 29.75 9.12 -2.24
CA GLN A 299 31.11 9.55 -2.55
C GLN A 299 31.80 8.40 -3.28
N GLN A 300 32.50 8.75 -4.35
CA GLN A 300 33.46 7.91 -5.07
C GLN A 300 32.93 7.15 -6.29
N HIS A 301 32.47 7.90 -7.29
CA HIS A 301 32.66 7.50 -8.69
C HIS A 301 33.16 8.70 -9.52
N ASP A 302 34.35 9.17 -9.16
CA ASP A 302 35.25 9.90 -10.06
C ASP A 302 36.64 9.30 -9.84
N ASN A 303 36.93 8.19 -10.52
CA ASN A 303 38.29 7.72 -10.87
C ASN A 303 38.27 6.32 -11.52
N ILE A 304 37.56 6.16 -12.63
CA ILE A 304 37.85 5.07 -13.58
C ILE A 304 38.08 5.70 -14.96
N THR A 305 39.13 6.50 -15.06
CA THR A 305 39.77 6.83 -16.35
C THR A 305 41.23 7.15 -16.12
N ARG A 306 42.01 6.13 -15.73
CA ARG A 306 43.48 6.08 -15.89
C ARG A 306 43.92 4.72 -15.35
N ILE A 307 44.19 3.79 -16.26
CA ILE A 307 45.17 2.68 -16.23
C ILE A 307 44.68 1.69 -17.30
N SER A 308 44.89 2.05 -18.57
CA SER A 308 44.90 1.11 -19.70
C SER A 308 45.79 1.61 -20.85
N SER A 309 46.85 2.34 -20.51
CA SER A 309 47.96 2.59 -21.43
C SER A 309 49.25 2.38 -20.66
N LEU A 310 49.75 1.14 -20.69
CA LEU A 310 51.14 0.71 -20.48
C LEU A 310 51.18 -0.83 -20.50
N LYS A 311 50.86 -1.41 -21.67
CA LYS A 311 51.39 -2.71 -22.14
C LYS A 311 51.39 -2.69 -23.67
N LYS A 312 52.42 -2.07 -24.23
CA LYS A 312 53.07 -2.45 -25.49
C LYS A 312 54.56 -2.22 -25.28
#